data_AF-A0A2A2JIB0-F1
#
_entry.id   AF-A0A2A2JIB0-F1
#
_cell.length_a   1.000
_cell.length_b   1.000
_cell.length_c   1.000
_cell.angle_alpha   90.00
_cell.angle_beta   90.00
_cell.angle_gamma   90.00
#
_symmetry.space_group_name_H-M   'P 1'
#
loop_
_entity.id
_entity.type
_entity.pdbx_description
1 polymer ?
#
loop_
_entity_poly.entity_id
_entity_poly.type
_entity_poly.pdbx_seq_one_letter_code
_entity_poly.pdbx_strand_id
1 'polypeptide(L)'
;MTLEVDVEEDDTFKDLKWRIKDKFWIRSIDQLHIDRPPRIPRKLPTDETQPPYLPVYETQRIYDHTRISEFNAQAWSTHDMILDVKHHMPKEMCIFVETPDEEILTLKVKDNWTVSLVKRSIHDIEGPKHCHRLLTFREKPLMRYHRLLEYDLEDGSRLKLVEPELGKMQIFVKTLPGKTITLKLKGKFTVVELKRMIQDKEGIPPDQQRLILNGKQLENCYTLADYGVKNKETLQLVLQLRGC
;
A
#
# COMPACT_ATOMS: atom_id res chain seq x y z
N MET A 1 5.16 14.91 24.04
CA MET A 1 4.11 14.55 25.02
C MET A 1 3.86 13.07 24.86
N THR A 2 3.78 12.33 25.95
CA THR A 2 3.48 10.89 25.93
C THR A 2 2.04 10.70 26.40
N LEU A 3 1.28 9.84 25.73
CA LEU A 3 -0.10 9.53 26.09
C LEU A 3 -0.25 8.02 26.22
N GLU A 4 -0.79 7.58 27.35
CA GLU A 4 -1.22 6.19 27.56
C GLU A 4 -2.66 6.01 27.05
N VAL A 5 -2.87 4.98 26.25
CA VAL A 5 -4.17 4.62 25.68
C VAL A 5 -4.36 3.13 25.83
N ASP A 6 -5.39 2.73 26.57
CA ASP A 6 -5.80 1.34 26.67
C ASP A 6 -6.37 0.87 25.32
N VAL A 7 -5.94 -0.31 24.90
CA VAL A 7 -6.32 -0.94 23.64
C VAL A 7 -6.72 -2.39 23.88
N GLU A 8 -7.72 -2.84 23.13
CA GLU A 8 -8.21 -4.22 23.11
C GLU A 8 -7.53 -5.03 21.99
N GLU A 9 -7.55 -6.36 22.08
CA GLU A 9 -6.86 -7.23 21.09
C GLU A 9 -7.40 -7.11 19.67
N ASP A 10 -8.71 -6.85 19.52
CA ASP A 10 -9.38 -6.69 18.24
C ASP A 10 -9.37 -5.26 17.71
N ASP A 11 -8.85 -4.30 18.48
CA ASP A 11 -8.76 -2.91 18.04
C ASP A 11 -7.88 -2.77 16.80
N THR A 12 -8.29 -1.83 15.95
CA THR A 12 -7.50 -1.39 14.81
C THR A 12 -6.82 -0.06 15.10
N PHE A 13 -5.82 0.30 14.30
CA PHE A 13 -5.21 1.64 14.39
C PHE A 13 -6.19 2.78 14.10
N LYS A 14 -7.30 2.50 13.40
CA LYS A 14 -8.42 3.44 13.26
C LYS A 14 -9.10 3.72 14.60
N ASP A 15 -9.32 2.69 15.40
CA ASP A 15 -9.96 2.80 16.73
C ASP A 15 -9.03 3.57 17.68
N LEU A 16 -7.73 3.30 17.62
CA LEU A 16 -6.71 4.08 18.32
C LEU A 16 -6.73 5.56 17.95
N LYS A 17 -6.83 5.90 16.65
CA LYS A 17 -6.97 7.30 16.22
C LYS A 17 -8.22 7.96 16.78
N TRP A 18 -9.34 7.25 16.86
CA TRP A 18 -10.56 7.77 17.49
C TRP A 18 -10.34 8.09 18.97
N ARG A 19 -9.74 7.18 19.74
CA ARG A 19 -9.44 7.43 21.16
C ARG A 19 -8.51 8.63 21.37
N ILE A 20 -7.48 8.77 20.54
CA ILE A 20 -6.56 9.92 20.58
C ILE A 20 -7.31 11.20 20.21
N LYS A 21 -8.15 11.16 19.17
CA LYS A 21 -8.92 12.30 18.70
C LYS A 21 -9.80 12.87 19.83
N ASP A 22 -10.52 12.01 20.53
CA ASP A 22 -11.43 12.41 21.61
C ASP A 22 -10.67 12.99 22.81
N LYS A 23 -9.48 12.44 23.14
CA LYS A 23 -8.62 12.96 24.22
C LYS A 23 -7.99 14.33 23.91
N PHE A 24 -7.77 14.66 22.62
CA PHE A 24 -7.07 15.87 22.19
C PHE A 24 -7.95 16.90 21.46
N TRP A 25 -9.28 16.72 21.45
CA TRP A 25 -10.22 17.61 20.74
C TRP A 25 -9.88 17.81 19.26
N ILE A 26 -9.31 16.77 18.63
CA ILE A 26 -8.97 16.81 17.20
C ILE A 26 -10.24 16.67 16.39
N ARG A 27 -10.39 17.45 15.32
CA ARG A 27 -11.67 17.51 14.57
C ARG A 27 -11.94 16.24 13.76
N SER A 28 -10.90 15.64 13.19
CA SER A 28 -10.98 14.42 12.38
C SER A 28 -9.79 13.50 12.64
N ILE A 29 -10.03 12.19 12.63
CA ILE A 29 -8.99 11.16 12.68
C ILE A 29 -8.02 11.25 11.50
N ASP A 30 -8.43 11.87 10.38
CA ASP A 30 -7.57 12.08 9.22
C ASP A 30 -6.44 13.09 9.49
N GLN A 31 -6.53 13.84 10.59
CA GLN A 31 -5.48 14.73 11.07
C GLN A 31 -4.42 13.99 11.91
N LEU A 32 -4.67 12.72 12.25
CA LEU A 32 -3.79 11.91 13.07
C LEU A 32 -3.01 10.92 12.20
N HIS A 33 -1.70 10.87 12.41
CA HIS A 33 -0.79 9.99 11.68
C HIS A 33 0.01 9.18 12.68
N ILE A 34 -0.05 7.86 12.58
CA ILE A 34 0.61 6.95 13.49
C ILE A 34 1.71 6.22 12.72
N ASP A 35 2.94 6.41 13.15
CA ASP A 35 4.14 5.79 12.57
C ASP A 35 4.86 4.94 13.62
N ARG A 36 5.61 3.94 13.15
CA ARG A 36 6.62 3.24 13.94
C ARG A 36 7.69 4.24 14.37
N PRO A 37 8.19 4.15 15.61
CA PRO A 37 9.37 4.90 15.99
C PRO A 37 10.54 4.47 15.08
N PRO A 38 11.46 5.39 14.76
CA PRO A 38 12.63 5.06 13.95
C PRO A 38 13.46 3.96 14.63
N ARG A 39 13.65 2.83 13.95
CA ARG A 39 14.61 1.80 14.39
C ARG A 39 16.01 2.41 14.31
N ILE A 40 16.63 2.67 15.47
CA ILE A 40 18.07 2.95 15.52
C ILE A 40 18.76 1.66 15.01
N PRO A 41 19.49 1.70 13.87
CA PRO A 41 20.16 0.50 13.39
C PRO A 41 21.16 0.03 14.45
N ARG A 42 21.02 -1.21 14.93
CA ARG A 42 22.12 -1.89 15.63
C ARG A 42 23.31 -1.86 14.67
N LYS A 43 24.49 -1.44 15.15
CA LYS A 43 25.74 -1.38 14.36
C LYS A 43 25.82 -2.59 13.42
N LEU A 44 25.94 -2.34 12.12
CA LEU A 44 26.09 -3.39 11.11
C LEU A 44 27.31 -4.26 11.45
N PRO A 45 27.24 -5.60 11.34
CA PRO A 45 28.41 -6.44 11.25
C PRO A 45 29.23 -6.03 10.01
N THR A 46 30.53 -5.82 10.20
CA THR A 46 31.51 -5.40 9.19
C THR A 46 31.95 -6.57 8.29
N ASP A 47 31.01 -7.29 7.67
CA ASP A 47 31.35 -8.33 6.69
C ASP A 47 30.91 -7.91 5.29
N GLU A 48 31.88 -7.63 4.43
CA GLU A 48 31.74 -7.07 3.08
C GLU A 48 31.30 -8.10 2.01
N THR A 49 30.86 -9.29 2.41
CA THR A 49 30.51 -10.38 1.46
C THR A 49 29.02 -10.55 1.15
N GLN A 50 28.14 -9.67 1.64
CA GLN A 50 26.72 -9.68 1.26
C GLN A 50 26.41 -8.59 0.22
N PRO A 51 25.69 -8.91 -0.89
CA PRO A 51 25.22 -7.88 -1.82
C PRO A 51 24.38 -6.86 -1.05
N PRO A 52 24.40 -5.57 -1.45
CA PRO A 52 23.77 -4.51 -0.68
C PRO A 52 22.31 -4.87 -0.47
N TYR A 53 21.94 -5.15 0.78
CA TYR A 53 20.55 -5.26 1.18
C TYR A 53 19.90 -3.94 0.79
N LEU A 54 19.11 -3.96 -0.29
CA LEU A 54 18.13 -2.91 -0.53
C LEU A 54 17.26 -2.86 0.71
N PRO A 55 16.93 -1.65 1.22
CA PRO A 55 16.10 -1.55 2.41
C PRO A 55 14.83 -2.34 2.16
N VAL A 56 14.54 -3.28 3.06
CA VAL A 56 13.19 -3.79 3.23
C VAL A 56 12.32 -2.54 3.24
N TYR A 57 11.30 -2.43 2.38
CA TYR A 57 10.30 -1.37 2.53
C TYR A 57 9.47 -1.68 3.78
N GLU A 58 10.11 -1.70 4.96
CA GLU A 58 9.46 -1.50 6.23
C GLU A 58 8.98 -0.06 6.19
N THR A 59 7.84 0.17 5.56
CA THR A 59 7.13 1.43 5.74
C THR A 59 6.96 1.57 7.26
N GLN A 60 7.55 2.61 7.85
CA GLN A 60 7.26 2.96 9.25
C GLN A 60 5.75 3.16 9.47
N ARG A 61 5.02 3.41 8.39
CA ARG A 61 3.58 3.56 8.33
C ARG A 61 2.81 2.36 8.88
N ILE A 62 1.83 2.70 9.70
CA ILE A 62 0.81 1.79 10.20
C ILE A 62 -0.51 2.10 9.50
N TYR A 63 -1.24 1.08 9.04
CA TYR A 63 -2.49 1.27 8.32
C TYR A 63 -3.67 1.23 9.28
N ASP A 64 -4.69 2.05 9.01
CA ASP A 64 -5.88 2.17 9.86
C ASP A 64 -6.62 0.84 10.07
N HIS A 65 -6.61 -0.05 9.07
CA HIS A 65 -7.26 -1.37 9.14
C HIS A 65 -6.40 -2.45 9.81
N THR A 66 -5.12 -2.16 10.09
CA THR A 66 -4.25 -3.13 10.76
C THR A 66 -4.75 -3.32 12.19
N ARG A 67 -4.88 -4.57 12.62
CA ARG A 67 -5.19 -4.89 14.02
C ARG A 67 -3.96 -4.64 14.89
N ILE A 68 -4.17 -4.11 16.08
CA ILE A 68 -3.09 -3.84 17.03
C ILE A 68 -2.39 -5.14 17.44
N SER A 69 -3.15 -6.22 17.64
CA SER A 69 -2.62 -7.57 17.92
C SER A 69 -1.70 -8.10 16.81
N GLU A 70 -2.08 -7.95 15.54
CA GLU A 70 -1.25 -8.33 14.38
C GLU A 70 0.05 -7.53 14.31
N PHE A 71 0.02 -6.28 14.75
CA PHE A 71 1.18 -5.41 14.78
C PHE A 71 2.15 -5.76 15.93
N ASN A 72 1.62 -6.11 17.10
CA ASN A 72 2.40 -6.45 18.28
C ASN A 72 3.14 -7.81 18.15
N ALA A 73 2.55 -8.75 17.38
CA ALA A 73 3.09 -10.10 17.17
C ALA A 73 4.48 -10.14 16.49
N GLN A 74 4.97 -9.05 15.91
CA GLN A 74 6.21 -9.03 15.11
C GLN A 74 7.53 -8.83 15.87
N ALA A 75 7.54 -8.47 17.17
CA ALA A 75 8.75 -8.48 18.05
C ALA A 75 8.55 -7.81 19.42
N TRP A 76 7.34 -7.45 19.84
CA TRP A 76 7.13 -6.67 21.06
C TRP A 76 6.49 -7.54 22.14
N SER A 77 7.34 -8.18 22.94
CA SER A 77 6.90 -8.93 24.10
C SER A 77 6.65 -7.98 25.27
N THR A 78 5.40 -7.97 25.73
CA THR A 78 4.95 -7.72 27.11
C THR A 78 5.20 -6.32 27.68
N HIS A 79 4.39 -5.34 27.28
CA HIS A 79 3.37 -4.66 28.11
C HIS A 79 2.99 -3.30 27.54
N ASP A 80 3.92 -2.55 26.93
CA ASP A 80 3.64 -1.21 26.38
C ASP A 80 4.17 -1.04 24.95
N MET A 81 3.33 -0.49 24.08
CA MET A 81 3.66 -0.18 22.69
C MET A 81 3.84 1.33 22.51
N ILE A 82 5.05 1.77 22.14
CA ILE A 82 5.33 3.18 21.86
C ILE A 82 5.14 3.47 20.37
N LEU A 83 4.31 4.46 20.07
CA LEU A 83 3.99 4.91 18.72
C LEU A 83 4.25 6.40 18.57
N ASP A 84 4.75 6.81 17.40
CA ASP A 84 4.85 8.22 17.07
C ASP A 84 3.55 8.69 16.45
N VAL A 85 2.86 9.60 17.15
CA VAL A 85 1.62 10.22 16.67
C VAL A 85 1.89 11.66 16.26
N LYS A 86 1.66 11.96 14.99
CA LYS A 86 1.78 13.31 14.43
C LYS A 86 0.39 13.87 14.16
N HIS A 87 0.19 15.13 14.57
CA HIS A 87 -0.99 15.91 14.21
C HIS A 87 -0.67 16.76 12.98
N HIS A 88 -1.47 16.60 11.93
CA HIS A 88 -1.31 17.30 10.66
C HIS A 88 -2.65 17.85 10.20
N MET A 89 -2.71 19.15 9.88
CA MET A 89 -3.91 19.76 9.31
C MET A 89 -3.88 19.54 7.79
N PRO A 90 -4.86 18.81 7.22
CA PRO A 90 -4.88 18.54 5.79
C PRO A 90 -4.90 19.83 4.99
N LYS A 91 -3.94 19.97 4.07
CA LYS A 91 -3.85 21.12 3.17
C LYS A 91 -4.51 20.78 1.85
N GLU A 92 -5.33 21.70 1.35
CA GLU A 92 -5.87 21.61 0.00
C GLU A 92 -4.82 22.11 -1.00
N MET A 93 -4.67 21.39 -2.09
CA MET A 93 -3.71 21.69 -3.14
C MET A 93 -4.24 21.25 -4.50
N CYS A 94 -3.81 21.93 -5.54
CA CYS A 94 -4.04 21.55 -6.92
C CYS A 94 -2.83 20.79 -7.45
N ILE A 95 -3.06 19.63 -8.04
CA ILE A 95 -2.02 18.87 -8.75
C ILE A 95 -2.39 18.74 -10.22
N PHE A 96 -1.36 18.65 -11.05
CA PHE A 96 -1.49 18.45 -12.49
C PHE A 96 -1.03 17.05 -12.83
N VAL A 97 -1.88 16.28 -13.52
CA VAL A 97 -1.55 14.92 -13.97
C VAL A 97 -1.45 14.91 -15.49
N GLU A 98 -0.23 14.73 -15.98
CA GLU A 98 0.05 14.58 -17.40
C GLU A 98 -0.28 13.16 -17.84
N THR A 99 -1.19 13.04 -18.80
CA THR A 99 -1.52 11.78 -19.47
C THR A 99 -0.49 11.50 -20.59
N PRO A 100 -0.31 10.23 -20.99
CA PRO A 100 0.45 9.85 -22.19
C PRO A 100 -0.07 10.47 -23.48
N ASP A 101 -1.32 10.89 -23.48
CA ASP A 101 -2.00 11.52 -24.61
C ASP A 101 -1.72 13.05 -24.63
N GLU A 102 -0.75 13.51 -23.84
CA GLU A 102 -0.33 14.91 -23.64
C GLU A 102 -1.41 15.83 -23.05
N GLU A 103 -2.48 15.27 -22.50
CA GLU A 103 -3.52 16.01 -21.80
C GLU A 103 -3.12 16.23 -20.33
N ILE A 104 -3.49 17.39 -19.76
CA ILE A 104 -3.19 17.74 -18.38
C ILE A 104 -4.50 17.78 -17.58
N LEU A 105 -4.67 16.81 -16.68
CA LEU A 105 -5.79 16.78 -15.75
C LEU A 105 -5.45 17.64 -14.53
N THR A 106 -6.35 18.57 -14.19
CA THR A 106 -6.21 19.39 -12.97
C THR A 106 -7.07 18.78 -11.86
N LEU A 107 -6.45 18.35 -10.77
CA LEU A 107 -7.13 17.72 -9.65
C LEU A 107 -6.99 18.57 -8.39
N LYS A 108 -8.12 18.86 -7.74
CA LYS A 108 -8.14 19.40 -6.37
C LYS A 108 -8.07 18.25 -5.39
N VAL A 109 -6.99 18.18 -4.63
CA VAL A 109 -6.70 17.08 -3.71
C VAL A 109 -6.34 17.63 -2.33
N LYS A 110 -6.33 16.75 -1.32
CA LYS A 110 -5.76 17.05 -0.01
C LYS A 110 -4.45 16.29 0.15
N ASP A 111 -3.47 16.88 0.82
CA ASP A 111 -2.17 16.25 1.05
C ASP A 111 -2.25 14.94 1.85
N ASN A 112 -3.30 14.77 2.67
CA ASN A 112 -3.60 13.54 3.39
C ASN A 112 -4.27 12.45 2.54
N TRP A 113 -4.65 12.74 1.29
CA TRP A 113 -5.24 11.73 0.40
C TRP A 113 -4.24 10.64 0.08
N THR A 114 -4.75 9.42 -0.04
CA THR A 114 -3.96 8.31 -0.58
C THR A 114 -3.89 8.39 -2.09
N VAL A 115 -2.84 7.81 -2.68
CA VAL A 115 -2.71 7.68 -4.14
C VAL A 115 -3.91 6.93 -4.73
N SER A 116 -4.49 5.99 -3.98
CA SER A 116 -5.76 5.31 -4.33
C SER A 116 -6.91 6.29 -4.58
N LEU A 117 -7.06 7.33 -3.75
CA LEU A 117 -8.11 8.33 -3.91
C LEU A 117 -7.83 9.23 -5.12
N VAL A 118 -6.57 9.61 -5.33
CA VAL A 118 -6.17 10.36 -6.53
C VAL A 118 -6.47 9.57 -7.80
N LYS A 119 -6.12 8.28 -7.84
CA LYS A 119 -6.47 7.38 -8.95
C LYS A 119 -7.98 7.24 -9.14
N ARG A 120 -8.76 7.22 -8.07
CA ARG A 120 -10.23 7.22 -8.15
C ARG A 120 -10.73 8.52 -8.79
N SER A 121 -10.23 9.68 -8.37
CA SER A 121 -10.60 10.96 -8.99
C SER A 121 -10.22 11.02 -10.48
N ILE A 122 -9.06 10.48 -10.87
CA ILE A 122 -8.68 10.34 -12.29
C ILE A 122 -9.68 9.44 -13.02
N HIS A 123 -10.03 8.30 -12.43
CA HIS A 123 -11.01 7.37 -13.00
C HIS A 123 -12.40 8.01 -13.15
N ASP A 124 -12.82 8.86 -12.21
CA ASP A 124 -14.13 9.52 -12.28
C ASP A 124 -14.19 10.58 -13.40
N ILE A 125 -13.03 11.11 -13.82
CA ILE A 125 -12.93 12.11 -14.90
C ILE A 125 -12.72 11.43 -16.27
N GLU A 126 -11.73 10.54 -16.38
CA GLU A 126 -11.32 9.90 -17.65
C GLU A 126 -11.96 8.51 -17.89
N GLY A 127 -12.66 7.98 -16.90
CA GLY A 127 -13.14 6.60 -16.90
C GLY A 127 -12.01 5.58 -16.66
N PRO A 128 -12.24 4.30 -17.03
CA PRO A 128 -11.28 3.22 -16.77
C PRO A 128 -10.03 3.25 -17.66
N LYS A 129 -9.82 4.31 -18.47
CA LYS A 129 -8.72 4.41 -19.44
C LYS A 129 -7.33 4.29 -18.80
N HIS A 130 -7.15 4.81 -17.57
CA HIS A 130 -5.83 4.92 -16.94
C HIS A 130 -5.68 4.08 -15.67
N CYS A 131 -6.62 3.17 -15.37
CA CYS A 131 -6.57 2.33 -14.18
C CYS A 131 -5.27 1.51 -14.08
N HIS A 132 -4.75 1.11 -15.24
CA HIS A 132 -3.54 0.29 -15.38
C HIS A 132 -2.22 1.08 -15.39
N ARG A 133 -2.27 2.41 -15.44
CA ARG A 133 -1.09 3.27 -15.51
C ARG A 133 -0.59 3.63 -14.11
N LEU A 134 0.72 3.76 -13.93
CA LEU A 134 1.30 4.19 -12.66
C LEU A 134 1.31 5.70 -12.59
N LEU A 135 0.97 6.23 -11.41
CA LEU A 135 1.16 7.63 -11.13
C LEU A 135 2.59 7.82 -10.64
N THR A 136 3.35 8.73 -11.26
CA THR A 136 4.75 8.98 -10.92
C THR A 136 4.95 10.44 -10.58
N PHE A 137 5.84 10.71 -9.62
CA PHE A 137 6.28 12.04 -9.25
C PHE A 137 7.80 12.04 -9.10
N ARG A 138 8.49 12.98 -9.78
CA ARG A 138 9.96 13.04 -9.82
C ARG A 138 10.59 11.67 -10.17
N GLU A 139 10.04 11.01 -11.19
CA GLU A 139 10.44 9.67 -11.67
C GLU A 139 10.25 8.52 -10.66
N LYS A 140 9.64 8.79 -9.49
CA LYS A 140 9.32 7.77 -8.50
C LYS A 140 7.85 7.35 -8.61
N PRO A 141 7.55 6.04 -8.62
CA PRO A 141 6.17 5.58 -8.58
C PRO A 141 5.53 5.91 -7.23
N LEU A 142 4.34 6.48 -7.30
CA LEU A 142 3.48 6.76 -6.17
C LEU A 142 2.74 5.47 -5.80
N MET A 143 2.98 5.00 -4.59
CA MET A 143 2.46 3.72 -4.11
C MET A 143 1.01 3.88 -3.69
N ARG A 144 0.17 2.93 -4.10
CA ARG A 144 -1.30 2.93 -3.89
C ARG A 144 -1.75 3.43 -2.51
N TYR A 145 -1.10 2.93 -1.46
CA TYR A 145 -1.50 3.20 -0.08
C TYR A 145 -0.80 4.41 0.53
N HIS A 146 0.20 4.98 -0.14
CA HIS A 146 0.95 6.13 0.36
C HIS A 146 0.10 7.41 0.26
N ARG A 147 0.38 8.37 1.13
CA ARG A 147 -0.31 9.67 1.12
C ARG A 147 0.49 10.68 0.31
N LEU A 148 -0.16 11.71 -0.23
CA LEU A 148 0.54 12.73 -1.02
C LEU A 148 1.60 13.49 -0.20
N LEU A 149 1.32 13.76 1.08
CA LEU A 149 2.28 14.39 1.99
C LEU A 149 3.56 13.59 2.20
N GLU A 150 3.57 12.28 1.92
CA GLU A 150 4.76 11.42 2.06
C GLU A 150 5.74 11.58 0.88
N TYR A 151 5.34 12.31 -0.15
CA TYR A 151 6.13 12.56 -1.36
C TYR A 151 6.57 14.01 -1.51
N ASP A 152 6.39 14.83 -0.46
CA ASP A 152 6.69 16.26 -0.47
C ASP A 152 6.07 16.97 -1.69
N LEU A 153 4.80 16.62 -1.97
CA LEU A 153 4.02 17.26 -3.01
C LEU A 153 3.57 18.65 -2.54
N GLU A 154 3.80 19.64 -3.40
CA GLU A 154 3.39 21.04 -3.19
C GLU A 154 2.24 21.43 -4.13
N ASP A 155 1.57 22.54 -3.83
CA ASP A 155 0.57 23.11 -4.73
C ASP A 155 1.17 23.40 -6.11
N GLY A 156 0.49 22.95 -7.17
CA GLY A 156 0.97 23.01 -8.54
C GLY A 156 1.94 21.90 -8.95
N SER A 157 2.16 20.88 -8.10
CA SER A 157 3.01 19.73 -8.45
C SER A 157 2.50 18.99 -9.69
N ARG A 158 3.44 18.56 -10.54
CA ARG A 158 3.17 17.84 -11.80
C ARG A 158 3.51 16.37 -11.65
N LEU A 159 2.52 15.52 -11.87
CA LEU A 159 2.61 14.06 -11.83
C LEU A 159 2.44 13.54 -13.25
N LYS A 160 3.01 12.37 -13.54
CA LYS A 160 2.90 11.73 -14.85
C LYS A 160 2.26 10.37 -14.73
N LEU A 161 1.29 10.09 -15.60
CA LEU A 161 0.79 8.74 -15.79
C LEU A 161 1.72 8.01 -16.74
N VAL A 162 2.48 7.06 -16.20
CA VAL A 162 3.46 6.29 -16.95
C VAL A 162 2.98 4.86 -17.06
N GLU A 163 3.23 4.27 -18.22
CA GLU A 163 2.95 2.87 -18.44
C GLU A 163 3.93 2.02 -17.61
N PRO A 164 3.47 1.10 -16.74
CA PRO A 164 4.37 0.20 -16.05
C PRO A 164 5.10 -0.69 -17.06
N GLU A 165 6.38 -0.43 -17.29
CA GLU A 165 7.27 -1.35 -17.99
C GLU A 165 7.63 -2.53 -17.08
N LEU A 166 6.64 -3.37 -16.82
CA LEU A 166 6.86 -4.69 -16.26
C LEU A 166 7.47 -5.52 -17.39
N GLY A 167 8.80 -5.62 -17.41
CA GLY A 167 9.52 -6.51 -18.33
C GLY A 167 9.09 -7.98 -18.17
N LYS A 168 9.87 -8.93 -18.70
CA LYS A 168 9.61 -10.35 -18.41
C LYS A 168 9.79 -10.59 -16.91
N MET A 169 8.68 -10.79 -16.21
CA MET A 169 8.63 -10.92 -14.77
C MET A 169 8.08 -12.31 -14.43
N GLN A 170 8.63 -12.92 -13.39
CA GLN A 170 8.16 -14.19 -12.88
C GLN A 170 7.77 -13.99 -11.42
N ILE A 171 6.58 -14.40 -11.04
CA ILE A 171 6.12 -14.35 -9.64
C ILE A 171 5.72 -15.73 -9.17
N PHE A 172 5.75 -15.92 -7.86
CA PHE A 172 5.37 -17.16 -7.21
C PHE A 172 4.05 -16.97 -6.48
N VAL A 173 3.13 -17.90 -6.65
CA VAL A 173 1.86 -17.92 -5.89
C VAL A 173 1.88 -19.14 -5.01
N LYS A 174 2.00 -18.93 -3.71
CA LYS A 174 1.97 -19.99 -2.70
C LYS A 174 0.54 -20.18 -2.23
N THR A 175 -0.02 -21.36 -2.44
CA THR A 175 -1.34 -21.73 -1.92
C THR A 175 -1.23 -22.22 -0.49
N LEU A 176 -2.34 -22.15 0.28
CA LEU A 176 -2.41 -22.68 1.65
C LEU A 176 -1.91 -24.13 1.83
N PRO A 177 -2.17 -25.11 0.93
CA PRO A 177 -1.59 -26.45 1.04
C PRO A 177 -0.07 -26.51 0.73
N GLY A 178 0.61 -25.36 0.62
CA GLY A 178 2.06 -25.26 0.45
C GLY A 178 2.54 -25.40 -1.01
N LYS A 179 1.62 -25.57 -1.97
CA LYS A 179 1.97 -25.66 -3.40
C LYS A 179 2.37 -24.28 -3.91
N THR A 180 3.53 -24.21 -4.59
CA THR A 180 4.02 -22.99 -5.21
C THR A 180 3.81 -23.05 -6.72
N ILE A 181 3.01 -22.13 -7.24
CA ILE A 181 2.73 -21.99 -8.66
C ILE A 181 3.63 -20.89 -9.20
N THR A 182 4.26 -21.14 -10.34
CA THR A 182 5.11 -20.15 -11.00
C THR A 182 4.36 -19.52 -12.16
N LEU A 183 4.19 -18.19 -12.11
CA LEU A 183 3.50 -17.41 -13.14
C LEU A 183 4.50 -16.52 -13.85
N LYS A 184 4.59 -16.67 -15.18
CA LYS A 184 5.41 -15.82 -16.04
C LYS A 184 4.50 -14.74 -16.61
N LEU A 185 4.76 -13.50 -16.23
CA LEU A 185 4.05 -12.30 -16.64
C LEU A 185 4.89 -11.57 -17.69
N LYS A 186 4.20 -10.93 -18.64
CA LYS A 186 4.80 -10.08 -19.67
C LYS A 186 4.00 -8.80 -19.78
N GLY A 187 4.62 -7.66 -19.52
CA GLY A 187 3.95 -6.37 -19.65
C GLY A 187 2.96 -6.11 -18.52
N LYS A 188 1.93 -5.34 -18.85
CA LYS A 188 0.91 -4.83 -17.93
C LYS A 188 0.06 -5.99 -17.40
N PHE A 189 -0.01 -6.16 -16.08
CA PHE A 189 -0.88 -7.15 -15.46
C PHE A 189 -1.70 -6.54 -14.32
N THR A 190 -3.01 -6.61 -14.48
CA THR A 190 -3.99 -6.35 -13.42
C THR A 190 -4.14 -7.55 -12.50
N VAL A 191 -4.65 -7.31 -11.29
CA VAL A 191 -4.97 -8.39 -10.34
C VAL A 191 -6.06 -9.30 -10.90
N VAL A 192 -7.01 -8.79 -11.69
CA VAL A 192 -8.03 -9.61 -12.38
C VAL A 192 -7.39 -10.59 -13.35
N GLU A 193 -6.45 -10.13 -14.17
CA GLU A 193 -5.76 -10.98 -15.13
C GLU A 193 -4.90 -12.03 -14.41
N LEU A 194 -4.26 -11.65 -13.31
CA LEU A 194 -3.51 -12.60 -12.49
C LEU A 194 -4.40 -13.70 -11.94
N LYS A 195 -5.59 -13.37 -11.44
CA LYS A 195 -6.57 -14.36 -10.96
C LYS A 195 -7.06 -15.28 -12.08
N ARG A 196 -7.26 -14.74 -13.28
CA ARG A 196 -7.60 -15.54 -14.47
C ARG A 196 -6.47 -16.53 -14.81
N MET A 197 -5.20 -16.11 -14.77
CA MET A 197 -4.07 -17.02 -15.01
C MET A 197 -3.98 -18.15 -13.96
N ILE A 198 -4.36 -17.86 -12.72
CA ILE A 198 -4.44 -18.89 -11.66
C ILE A 198 -5.61 -19.84 -11.94
N GLN A 199 -6.76 -19.33 -12.37
CA GLN A 199 -7.90 -20.16 -12.79
C GLN A 199 -7.50 -21.11 -13.93
N ASP A 200 -6.80 -20.61 -14.95
CA ASP A 200 -6.37 -21.41 -16.10
C ASP A 200 -5.40 -22.54 -15.69
N LYS A 201 -4.66 -22.37 -14.59
CA LYS A 201 -3.66 -23.34 -14.11
C LYS A 201 -4.15 -24.30 -13.03
N GLU A 202 -5.02 -23.84 -12.14
CA GLU A 202 -5.47 -24.61 -10.98
C GLU A 202 -6.98 -24.90 -10.99
N GLY A 203 -7.74 -24.31 -11.92
CA GLY A 203 -9.19 -24.47 -12.02
C GLY A 203 -10.00 -23.67 -10.99
N ILE A 204 -9.35 -22.83 -10.16
CA ILE A 204 -10.02 -22.08 -9.09
C ILE A 204 -10.72 -20.84 -9.68
N PRO A 205 -12.04 -20.66 -9.51
CA PRO A 205 -12.75 -19.46 -9.96
C PRO A 205 -12.20 -18.14 -9.38
N PRO A 206 -12.09 -17.04 -10.14
CA PRO A 206 -11.48 -15.77 -9.69
C PRO A 206 -12.14 -15.13 -8.47
N ASP A 207 -13.44 -15.35 -8.28
CA ASP A 207 -14.22 -14.90 -7.14
C ASP A 207 -13.88 -15.65 -5.85
N GLN A 208 -13.39 -16.89 -5.97
CA GLN A 208 -12.91 -17.70 -4.84
C GLN A 208 -11.43 -17.44 -4.51
N GLN A 209 -10.74 -16.60 -5.29
CA GLN A 209 -9.33 -16.31 -5.10
C GLN A 209 -9.12 -15.03 -4.29
N ARG A 210 -8.45 -15.17 -3.14
CA ARG A 210 -7.94 -14.05 -2.34
C ARG A 210 -6.41 -14.03 -2.40
N LEU A 211 -5.87 -13.09 -3.16
CA LEU A 211 -4.43 -12.88 -3.28
C LEU A 211 -3.96 -11.90 -2.20
N ILE A 212 -2.86 -12.25 -1.52
CA ILE A 212 -2.30 -11.49 -0.40
C ILE A 212 -0.81 -11.26 -0.64
N LEU A 213 -0.35 -10.03 -0.44
CA LEU A 213 1.06 -9.62 -0.46
C LEU A 213 1.38 -8.84 0.81
N ASN A 214 2.40 -9.24 1.56
CA ASN A 214 2.84 -8.56 2.78
C ASN A 214 1.68 -8.27 3.75
N GLY A 215 0.78 -9.25 3.93
CA GLY A 215 -0.42 -9.14 4.76
C GLY A 215 -1.59 -8.35 4.14
N LYS A 216 -1.46 -7.83 2.91
CA LYS A 216 -2.49 -7.02 2.25
C LYS A 216 -3.16 -7.77 1.12
N GLN A 217 -4.48 -7.69 1.08
CA GLN A 217 -5.27 -8.23 -0.02
C GLN A 217 -5.12 -7.39 -1.30
N LEU A 218 -4.92 -8.06 -2.42
CA LEU A 218 -4.89 -7.46 -3.75
C LEU A 218 -6.32 -7.32 -4.28
N GLU A 219 -6.68 -6.10 -4.66
CA GLU A 219 -7.96 -5.75 -5.27
C GLU A 219 -7.91 -5.78 -6.79
N ASN A 220 -9.01 -6.25 -7.38
CA ASN A 220 -9.18 -6.51 -8.81
C ASN A 220 -8.86 -5.31 -9.72
N CYS A 221 -9.25 -4.09 -9.32
CA CYS A 221 -9.13 -2.90 -10.17
C CYS A 221 -7.71 -2.31 -10.27
N TYR A 222 -6.71 -2.94 -9.66
CA TYR A 222 -5.35 -2.42 -9.56
C TYR A 222 -4.34 -3.34 -10.22
N THR A 223 -3.18 -2.77 -10.57
CA THR A 223 -2.07 -3.51 -11.19
C THR A 223 -1.12 -4.05 -10.14
N LEU A 224 -0.32 -5.06 -10.52
CA LEU A 224 0.75 -5.54 -9.65
C LEU A 224 1.78 -4.46 -9.35
N ALA A 225 1.99 -3.54 -10.29
CA ALA A 225 2.89 -2.41 -10.08
C ALA A 225 2.33 -1.40 -9.05
N ASP A 226 1.00 -1.24 -8.94
CA ASP A 226 0.38 -0.42 -7.88
C ASP A 226 0.68 -0.93 -6.46
N TYR A 227 0.84 -2.25 -6.33
CA TYR A 227 1.27 -2.90 -5.10
C TYR A 227 2.80 -2.96 -4.96
N GLY A 228 3.54 -2.52 -5.98
CA GLY A 228 5.01 -2.58 -6.00
C GLY A 228 5.57 -3.99 -6.13
N VAL A 229 4.81 -4.93 -6.71
CA VAL A 229 5.27 -6.32 -6.87
C VAL A 229 6.50 -6.37 -7.77
N LYS A 230 7.55 -7.05 -7.31
CA LYS A 230 8.85 -7.22 -7.96
C LYS A 230 9.00 -8.59 -8.60
N ASN A 231 9.96 -8.66 -9.52
CA ASN A 231 10.35 -9.93 -10.12
C ASN A 231 10.79 -10.91 -9.01
N LYS A 232 10.32 -12.15 -9.10
CA LYS A 232 10.49 -13.24 -8.15
C LYS A 232 9.82 -13.04 -6.78
N GLU A 233 8.87 -12.11 -6.68
CA GLU A 233 8.11 -11.92 -5.45
C GLU A 233 7.06 -13.03 -5.27
N THR A 234 6.72 -13.33 -4.00
CA THR A 234 5.81 -14.40 -3.63
C THR A 234 4.51 -13.83 -3.09
N LEU A 235 3.40 -14.16 -3.75
CA LEU A 235 2.04 -13.90 -3.31
C LEU A 235 1.47 -15.12 -2.59
N GLN A 236 0.63 -14.88 -1.58
CA GLN A 236 -0.15 -15.93 -0.94
C GLN A 236 -1.54 -15.99 -1.57
N LEU A 237 -1.99 -17.20 -1.92
CA LEU A 237 -3.35 -17.47 -2.38
C LEU A 237 -4.14 -18.18 -1.28
N VAL A 238 -5.19 -17.52 -0.83
CA VAL A 238 -6.19 -18.06 0.10
C VAL A 238 -7.48 -18.29 -0.67
N LEU A 239 -8.14 -19.43 -0.40
CA LEU A 239 -9.45 -19.73 -0.96
C LEU A 239 -10.54 -19.10 -0.11
N GLN A 240 -11.47 -18.40 -0.75
CA GLN A 240 -12.66 -17.90 -0.11
C GLN A 240 -13.79 -18.91 -0.32
N LEU A 241 -14.27 -19.49 0.78
CA LEU A 241 -15.45 -20.35 0.77
C LEU A 241 -16.69 -19.47 0.56
N ARG A 242 -17.56 -19.84 -0.37
CA ARG A 242 -18.88 -19.22 -0.46
C ARG A 242 -19.68 -19.65 0.78
N GLY A 243 -20.21 -18.69 1.53
CA GLY A 243 -21.38 -18.96 2.36
C GLY A 243 -22.55 -19.16 1.40
N CYS A 244 -23.09 -20.38 1.36
CA CYS A 244 -24.35 -20.68 0.70
C CYS A 244 -25.51 -20.03 1.44
#